data_AF-A0A7U9SLW8-F1
#
_entry.id   AF-A0A7U9SLW8-F1
#
_cell.length_a   1.000
_cell.length_b   1.000
_cell.length_c   1.000
_cell.angle_alpha   90.00
_cell.angle_beta   90.00
_cell.angle_gamma   90.00
#
_symmetry.space_group_name_H-M   'P 1'
#
loop_
_entity.id
_entity.type
_entity.pdbx_description
1 polymer ?
#
loop_
_entity_poly.entity_id
_entity_poly.type
_entity_poly.pdbx_seq_one_letter_code
_entity_poly.pdbx_strand_id
1 'polypeptide(L)'
;MIDSDSHGDSPCKVTVYGPCTNPVWKHYVNNVLYETGRYEGNIPDGHKLVIDTTQIPYSITERGVSDEVVADRYQMCDFTTERFFHLQYGSNRISVVHEGLNVLNVMVEGRISYETV
;
A
#
# COMPACT_ATOMS: atom_id res chain seq x y z
N MET A 1 10.90 -6.99 5.27
CA MET A 1 10.10 -8.23 5.28
C MET A 1 9.18 -8.13 6.48
N ILE A 2 7.93 -8.57 6.34
CA ILE A 2 6.94 -8.64 7.42
C ILE A 2 6.51 -10.09 7.50
N ASP A 3 6.92 -10.79 8.56
CA ASP A 3 6.51 -12.16 8.77
C ASP A 3 5.16 -12.18 9.50
N SER A 4 4.25 -13.01 9.01
CA SER A 4 2.92 -13.22 9.58
C SER A 4 2.67 -14.71 9.72
N ASP A 5 2.28 -15.14 10.90
CA ASP A 5 1.78 -16.47 11.21
C ASP A 5 0.25 -16.51 11.31
N SER A 6 -0.43 -15.39 11.05
CA SER A 6 -1.89 -15.33 10.97
C SER A 6 -2.38 -16.11 9.75
N HIS A 7 -3.36 -16.98 9.99
CA HIS A 7 -4.11 -17.66 8.94
C HIS A 7 -5.37 -16.90 8.51
N GLY A 8 -5.72 -15.82 9.20
CA GLY A 8 -6.80 -14.91 8.84
C GLY A 8 -6.30 -13.63 8.16
N ASP A 9 -7.23 -12.87 7.57
CA ASP A 9 -6.95 -11.58 6.94
C ASP A 9 -6.19 -10.66 7.91
N SER A 10 -5.05 -10.15 7.45
CA SER A 10 -4.24 -9.18 8.19
C SER A 10 -4.23 -7.84 7.44
N PRO A 11 -5.20 -6.95 7.72
CA PRO A 11 -5.28 -5.65 7.07
C PRO A 11 -3.99 -4.86 7.22
N CYS A 12 -3.70 -4.01 6.24
CA CYS A 12 -2.51 -3.20 6.25
C CYS A 12 -2.75 -1.81 5.67
N LYS A 13 -1.81 -0.92 5.97
CA LYS A 13 -1.73 0.41 5.39
C LYS A 13 -0.37 0.57 4.73
N VAL A 14 -0.38 0.90 3.45
CA VAL A 14 0.83 1.23 2.67
C VAL A 14 0.84 2.73 2.42
N THR A 15 1.88 3.40 2.87
CA THR A 15 2.11 4.83 2.68
C THR A 15 3.29 5.03 1.74
N VAL A 16 3.07 5.67 0.60
CA VAL A 16 4.09 6.05 -0.37
C VAL A 16 4.28 7.57 -0.31
N TYR A 17 5.44 8.01 0.15
CA TYR A 17 5.73 9.45 0.28
C TYR A 17 6.13 10.03 -1.07
N GLY A 18 5.57 11.19 -1.40
CA GLY A 18 5.96 11.97 -2.57
C GLY A 18 7.34 12.63 -2.39
N PRO A 19 7.94 13.15 -3.47
CA PRO A 19 7.38 13.19 -4.81
C PRO A 19 7.43 11.81 -5.50
N CYS A 20 6.32 11.40 -6.12
CA CYS A 20 6.28 10.19 -6.95
C CYS A 20 5.29 10.32 -8.12
N THR A 21 5.56 9.56 -9.19
CA THR A 21 4.84 9.63 -10.48
C THR A 21 4.52 8.22 -10.93
N ASN A 22 3.25 7.94 -11.19
CA ASN A 22 2.74 6.63 -11.61
C ASN A 22 3.27 5.47 -10.73
N PRO A 23 3.16 5.54 -9.39
CA PRO A 23 3.66 4.50 -8.53
C PRO A 23 2.94 3.17 -8.78
N VAL A 24 3.74 2.11 -8.87
CA VAL A 24 3.30 0.72 -8.94
C VAL A 24 3.83 0.02 -7.71
N TRP A 25 2.94 -0.68 -7.03
CA TRP A 25 3.26 -1.39 -5.81
C TRP A 25 2.93 -2.87 -5.97
N LYS A 26 3.81 -3.74 -5.45
CA LYS A 26 3.77 -5.19 -5.64
C LYS A 26 3.90 -5.86 -4.29
N HIS A 27 3.02 -6.80 -4.01
CA HIS A 27 3.08 -7.64 -2.83
C HIS A 27 3.64 -9.00 -3.21
N TYR A 28 4.71 -9.42 -2.52
CA TYR A 28 5.30 -10.73 -2.63
C TYR A 28 5.04 -11.51 -1.34
N VAL A 29 4.58 -12.76 -1.48
CA VAL A 29 4.36 -13.70 -0.39
C VAL A 29 5.27 -14.90 -0.63
N ASN A 30 6.16 -15.18 0.32
CA ASN A 30 7.18 -16.23 0.20
C ASN A 30 7.98 -16.09 -1.12
N ASN A 31 8.36 -14.85 -1.44
CA ASN A 31 9.07 -14.43 -2.66
C ASN A 31 8.32 -14.62 -4.00
N VAL A 32 7.06 -15.05 -3.98
CA VAL A 32 6.20 -15.13 -5.17
C VAL A 32 5.36 -13.86 -5.27
N LEU A 33 5.27 -13.26 -6.47
CA LEU A 33 4.38 -12.13 -6.70
C LEU A 33 2.94 -12.58 -6.47
N TYR A 34 2.26 -11.99 -5.50
CA TYR A 34 0.90 -12.33 -5.10
C TYR A 34 -0.11 -11.39 -5.75
N GLU A 35 0.14 -10.08 -5.70
CA GLU A 35 -0.81 -9.06 -6.15
C GLU A 35 -0.09 -7.74 -6.47
N THR A 36 -0.73 -6.90 -7.30
CA THR A 36 -0.19 -5.62 -7.75
C THR A 36 -1.25 -4.52 -7.64
N GLY A 37 -0.80 -3.29 -7.48
CA GLY A 37 -1.63 -2.12 -7.75
C GLY A 37 -0.84 -1.01 -8.42
N ARG A 38 -1.57 -0.14 -9.09
CA ARG A 38 -1.02 0.98 -9.84
C ARG A 38 -1.93 2.18 -9.72
N TYR A 39 -1.33 3.34 -9.51
CA TYR A 39 -1.97 4.65 -9.54
C TYR A 39 -1.43 5.43 -10.73
N GLU A 40 -2.32 6.05 -11.52
CA GLU A 40 -1.95 6.94 -12.62
C GLU A 40 -2.03 8.40 -12.13
N GLY A 41 -0.88 9.03 -11.95
CA GLY A 41 -0.81 10.42 -11.50
C GLY A 41 0.44 10.75 -10.70
N ASN A 42 0.40 11.91 -10.04
CA ASN A 42 1.53 12.45 -9.30
C ASN A 42 1.13 12.70 -7.84
N ILE A 43 2.02 12.34 -6.92
CA ILE A 43 1.96 12.76 -5.52
C ILE A 43 3.07 13.79 -5.35
N PRO A 44 2.75 15.05 -4.98
CA PRO A 44 3.75 16.09 -4.85
C PRO A 44 4.62 15.89 -3.61
N ASP A 45 5.72 16.62 -3.55
CA ASP A 45 6.58 16.66 -2.35
C ASP A 45 5.78 17.11 -1.12
N GLY A 46 6.11 16.53 0.04
CA GLY A 46 5.38 16.73 1.30
C GLY A 46 4.02 16.01 1.40
N HIS A 47 3.48 15.48 0.30
CA HIS A 47 2.25 14.67 0.31
C HIS A 47 2.58 13.17 0.29
N LYS A 48 1.56 12.34 0.48
CA LYS A 48 1.69 10.88 0.44
C LYS A 48 0.44 10.20 -0.12
N LEU A 49 0.63 9.10 -0.85
CA LEU A 49 -0.43 8.18 -1.24
C LEU A 49 -0.60 7.13 -0.14
N VAL A 50 -1.81 6.94 0.35
CA VAL A 50 -2.15 5.97 1.40
C VAL A 50 -3.15 4.96 0.87
N ILE A 51 -2.74 3.70 0.76
CA ILE A 51 -3.58 2.54 0.50
C ILE A 51 -3.92 1.92 1.85
N ASP A 52 -5.18 1.93 2.24
CA ASP A 52 -5.62 1.52 3.58
C ASP A 52 -6.71 0.45 3.52
N THR A 53 -6.39 -0.76 3.97
CA THR A 53 -7.35 -1.85 4.18
C THR A 53 -7.73 -2.03 5.65
N THR A 54 -7.20 -1.21 6.57
CA THR A 54 -7.45 -1.32 8.01
C THR A 54 -8.83 -0.82 8.44
N GLN A 55 -9.57 -0.18 7.53
CA GLN A 55 -10.91 0.38 7.75
C GLN A 55 -11.84 -0.03 6.61
N ILE A 56 -13.14 -0.17 6.88
CA ILE A 56 -14.16 -0.43 5.86
C ILE A 56 -15.00 0.85 5.68
N PRO A 57 -15.17 1.37 4.45
CA PRO A 57 -14.61 0.87 3.19
C PRO A 57 -13.10 1.07 3.07
N TYR A 58 -12.43 0.20 2.31
CA TYR A 58 -11.02 0.39 1.96
C TYR A 58 -10.84 1.69 1.16
N SER A 59 -9.67 2.31 1.29
CA SER A 59 -9.44 3.62 0.67
C SER A 59 -8.06 3.75 0.05
N ILE A 60 -7.98 4.55 -1.02
CA ILE A 60 -6.73 5.01 -1.62
C ILE A 60 -6.82 6.53 -1.66
N THR A 61 -6.06 7.20 -0.81
CA THR A 61 -6.15 8.65 -0.60
C THR A 61 -4.82 9.32 -0.79
N GLU A 62 -4.84 10.55 -1.28
CA GLU A 62 -3.73 11.46 -1.12
C GLU A 62 -3.89 12.20 0.20
N ARG A 63 -2.82 12.24 0.99
CA ARG A 63 -2.77 12.98 2.25
C ARG A 63 -1.70 14.06 2.21
N GLY A 64 -2.04 15.21 2.77
CA GLY A 64 -1.14 16.36 2.89
C GLY A 64 -0.19 16.24 4.06
N VAL A 65 0.53 17.33 4.32
CA VAL A 65 1.60 17.42 5.32
C VAL A 65 1.09 17.15 6.75
N SER A 66 -0.16 17.50 7.05
CA SER A 66 -0.79 17.29 8.36
C SER A 66 -1.64 16.02 8.44
N ASP A 67 -1.45 15.09 7.48
CA ASP A 67 -2.23 13.85 7.33
C ASP A 67 -3.72 14.06 6.98
N GLU A 68 -4.11 15.27 6.63
CA GLU A 68 -5.44 15.58 6.10
C GLU A 68 -5.65 14.91 4.75
N VAL A 69 -6.85 14.39 4.50
CA VAL A 69 -7.21 13.85 3.19
C VAL A 69 -7.38 14.99 2.21
N VAL A 70 -6.49 15.04 1.22
CA VAL A 70 -6.50 16.04 0.14
C VAL A 70 -7.43 15.60 -0.99
N ALA A 71 -7.39 14.30 -1.33
CA ALA A 71 -8.21 13.74 -2.40
C ALA A 71 -8.42 12.23 -2.23
N ASP A 72 -9.56 11.75 -2.70
CA ASP A 72 -9.75 10.33 -3.04
C ASP A 72 -9.03 10.05 -4.37
N ARG A 73 -8.14 9.06 -4.36
CA ARG A 73 -7.33 8.64 -5.50
C ARG A 73 -7.71 7.25 -6.01
N TYR A 74 -8.73 6.61 -5.46
CA TYR A 74 -9.18 5.29 -5.87
C TYR A 74 -9.55 5.22 -7.36
N GLN A 75 -10.26 6.22 -7.88
CA GLN A 75 -10.67 6.25 -9.29
C GLN A 75 -9.50 6.43 -10.27
N MET A 76 -8.35 6.87 -9.78
CA MET A 76 -7.14 7.04 -10.58
C MET A 76 -6.29 5.76 -10.64
N CYS A 77 -6.73 4.68 -9.99
CA CYS A 77 -6.02 3.41 -9.99
C CYS A 77 -6.36 2.56 -11.21
N ASP A 78 -5.47 1.64 -11.56
CA ASP A 78 -5.70 0.64 -12.59
C ASP A 78 -6.65 -0.45 -12.08
N PHE A 79 -7.90 -0.45 -12.58
CA PHE A 79 -8.93 -1.43 -12.23
C PHE A 79 -8.70 -2.82 -12.81
N THR A 80 -7.68 -3.01 -13.65
CA THR A 80 -7.24 -4.34 -14.10
C THR A 80 -6.34 -5.05 -13.07
N THR A 81 -5.97 -4.36 -11.99
CA THR A 81 -5.14 -4.87 -10.88
C THR A 81 -5.90 -4.96 -9.55
N GLU A 82 -5.35 -5.64 -8.55
CA GLU A 82 -5.99 -5.87 -7.24
C GLU A 82 -6.07 -4.59 -6.39
N ARG A 83 -5.01 -3.77 -6.40
CA ARG A 83 -4.86 -2.46 -5.72
C ARG A 83 -4.76 -2.50 -4.20
N PHE A 84 -5.59 -3.30 -3.53
CA PHE A 84 -5.66 -3.42 -2.07
C PHE A 84 -4.96 -4.69 -1.58
N PHE A 85 -4.36 -4.64 -0.38
CA PHE A 85 -3.58 -5.75 0.16
C PHE A 85 -3.99 -6.14 1.57
N HIS A 86 -3.82 -7.42 1.83
CA HIS A 86 -3.74 -7.98 3.17
C HIS A 86 -2.42 -8.73 3.28
N LEU A 87 -1.76 -8.62 4.43
CA LEU A 87 -0.62 -9.46 4.72
C LEU A 87 -1.09 -10.91 4.78
N GLN A 88 -0.37 -11.80 4.11
CA GLN A 88 -0.68 -13.22 4.02
C GLN A 88 0.16 -14.00 5.03
N TYR A 89 -0.22 -15.25 5.27
CA TYR A 89 0.62 -16.18 6.02
C TYR A 89 1.99 -16.37 5.34
N GLY A 90 3.06 -16.31 6.14
CA GLY A 90 4.45 -16.42 5.71
C GLY A 90 5.16 -15.07 5.61
N SER A 91 6.15 -14.99 4.72
CA SER A 91 6.99 -13.81 4.60
C SER A 91 6.46 -12.85 3.54
N ASN A 92 6.08 -11.66 3.97
CA ASN A 92 5.48 -10.62 3.13
C ASN A 92 6.51 -9.55 2.78
N ARG A 93 6.50 -9.11 1.53
CA ARG A 93 7.31 -8.00 1.04
C ARG A 93 6.51 -7.13 0.11
N ILE A 94 6.31 -5.87 0.49
CA ILE A 94 5.78 -4.85 -0.41
C ILE A 94 6.94 -4.09 -1.03
N SER A 95 6.93 -3.98 -2.36
CA SER A 95 7.88 -3.21 -3.15
C SER A 95 7.11 -2.14 -3.90
N VAL A 96 7.61 -0.91 -3.91
CA VAL A 96 7.02 0.19 -4.67
C VAL A 96 8.08 0.76 -5.60
N VAL A 97 7.68 1.02 -6.84
CA VAL A 97 8.48 1.69 -7.86
C VAL A 97 7.65 2.82 -8.45
N HIS A 98 8.29 3.80 -9.06
CA HIS A 98 7.63 4.90 -9.74
C HIS A 98 8.46 5.37 -10.94
N GLU A 99 7.88 6.21 -11.78
CA GLU A 99 8.53 6.82 -12.94
C GLU A 99 9.32 8.08 -12.54
N GLY A 100 10.29 7.93 -11.65
CA GLY A 100 11.21 9.00 -11.28
C GLY A 100 12.57 8.48 -10.86
N LEU A 101 13.47 9.40 -10.53
CA LEU A 101 14.87 9.10 -10.21
C LEU A 101 15.18 9.20 -8.71
N ASN A 102 14.24 9.71 -7.91
CA ASN A 102 14.41 9.80 -6.47
C ASN A 102 14.19 8.46 -5.77
N VAL A 103 14.80 8.32 -4.61
CA VAL A 103 14.48 7.21 -3.70
C VAL A 103 13.08 7.46 -3.15
N LEU A 104 12.23 6.44 -3.21
CA LEU A 104 10.92 6.45 -2.56
C LEU A 104 11.05 6.04 -1.11
N ASN A 105 10.49 6.85 -0.22
CA ASN A 105 10.20 6.42 1.14
C ASN A 105 8.84 5.73 1.14
N VAL A 106 8.79 4.54 1.75
CA VAL A 106 7.58 3.74 1.86
C VAL A 106 7.47 3.22 3.28
N MET A 107 6.28 3.32 3.86
CA MET A 107 5.95 2.75 5.16
C MET A 107 4.82 1.74 5.01
N VAL A 108 4.92 0.63 5.74
CA VAL A 108 3.87 -0.39 5.79
C VAL A 108 3.54 -0.64 7.26
N GLU A 109 2.26 -0.53 7.59
CA GLU A 109 1.71 -0.86 8.90
C GLU A 109 0.77 -2.05 8.75
N GLY A 110 1.02 -3.14 9.47
CA GLY A 110 0.20 -4.35 9.43
C GLY A 110 -0.57 -4.56 10.75
N ARG A 111 -1.81 -5.02 10.67
CA ARG A 111 -2.60 -5.49 11.81
C ARG A 111 -2.72 -7.02 11.74
N ILE A 112 -1.82 -7.71 12.42
CA ILE A 112 -1.78 -9.17 12.50
C ILE A 112 -2.54 -9.59 13.76
N SER A 113 -3.59 -10.39 13.60
CA SER A 113 -4.40 -10.89 14.72
C SER A 113 -4.03 -12.33 15.02
N TYR A 114 -4.01 -12.68 16.31
CA TYR A 114 -3.73 -14.03 16.79
C TYR A 114 -4.98 -14.55 17.49
N GLU A 115 -5.50 -15.70 17.06
CA GLU A 115 -6.47 -16.43 17.86
C GLU A 115 -5.70 -17.16 18.97
N THR A 116 -5.84 -16.68 20.21
CA THR A 116 -5.41 -17.45 21.38
C THR A 116 -6.48 -18.49 21.70
N VAL A 117 -6.09 -19.77 21.62
CA VAL A 117 -6.88 -20.93 22.08
C VAL A 117 -6.77 -21.08 23.60
#